data_AF-A0A3M1ZAA2-F1
#
_entry.id   AF-A0A3M1ZAA2-F1
#
_cell.length_a   1.000
_cell.length_b   1.000
_cell.length_c   1.000
_cell.angle_alpha   90.00
_cell.angle_beta   90.00
_cell.angle_gamma   90.00
#
_symmetry.space_group_name_H-M   'P 1'
#
loop_
_entity.id
_entity.type
_entity.pdbx_description
1 polymer ?
#
loop_
_entity_poly.entity_id
_entity_poly.type
_entity_poly.pdbx_seq_one_letter_code
_entity_poly.pdbx_strand_id
1 'polypeptide(L)'
;MQHYEKRQWQIREYPFRPYALPHTETIYTIGNGLVGVRGSFEEGYPDDNPATLVAGIFNHKEGELVPDLVSMPNWLTLRIQVNDEVFRLDRGKILGYERILDLRTGTHWRGVLWLSPKRDILRLAFERFASLDNPHILAIRVLVQVLNEGEHHIKVYSALDNTVTNPDNIDHWGEVTLSADGDKLFFTGQT
;
A
#
# COMPACT_ATOMS: atom_id res chain seq x y z
N MET A 1 -6.76 -31.26 7.64
CA MET A 1 -6.68 -31.10 6.17
C MET A 1 -6.84 -29.65 5.72
N GLN A 2 -7.84 -28.90 6.22
CA GLN A 2 -8.14 -27.53 5.79
C GLN A 2 -6.98 -26.50 5.92
N HIS A 3 -6.14 -26.61 6.95
CA HIS A 3 -4.95 -25.74 7.10
C HIS A 3 -3.85 -25.99 6.07
N TYR A 4 -3.72 -27.22 5.55
CA TYR A 4 -2.72 -27.55 4.54
C TYR A 4 -3.12 -27.01 3.17
N GLU A 5 -4.41 -27.11 2.81
CA GLU A 5 -4.92 -26.53 1.56
C GLU A 5 -4.79 -25.00 1.52
N LYS A 6 -5.01 -24.32 2.65
CA LYS A 6 -4.88 -22.85 2.72
C LYS A 6 -3.44 -22.40 2.43
N ARG A 7 -2.42 -23.18 2.82
CA ARG A 7 -1.02 -22.85 2.54
C ARG A 7 -0.63 -23.01 1.06
N GLN A 8 -1.31 -23.87 0.30
CA GLN A 8 -0.99 -24.09 -1.12
C GLN A 8 -1.34 -22.88 -2.01
N TRP A 9 -2.25 -22.03 -1.55
CA TRP A 9 -2.72 -20.87 -2.29
C TRP A 9 -2.18 -19.55 -1.73
N GLN A 10 -1.17 -19.62 -0.87
CA GLN A 10 -0.63 -18.46 -0.20
C GLN A 10 0.84 -18.27 -0.53
N ILE A 11 1.16 -17.12 -1.11
CA ILE A 11 2.52 -16.61 -1.13
C ILE A 11 2.75 -15.89 0.20
N ARG A 12 3.84 -16.20 0.91
CA ARG A 12 4.09 -15.69 2.26
C ARG A 12 5.51 -15.15 2.38
N GLU A 13 5.65 -14.05 3.10
CA GLU A 13 6.92 -13.45 3.48
C GLU A 13 6.99 -13.34 4.99
N TYR A 14 7.96 -14.04 5.56
CA TYR A 14 8.35 -13.96 6.96
C TYR A 14 9.82 -14.42 7.09
N PRO A 15 10.70 -13.68 7.78
CA PRO A 15 10.52 -12.33 8.34
C PRO A 15 10.51 -11.23 7.27
N PHE A 16 10.34 -9.97 7.70
CA PHE A 16 10.54 -8.80 6.85
C PHE A 16 11.95 -8.78 6.25
N ARG A 17 12.07 -8.53 4.93
CA ARG A 17 13.35 -8.50 4.20
C ARG A 17 13.50 -7.18 3.41
N PRO A 18 14.12 -6.14 4.00
CA PRO A 18 14.19 -4.82 3.36
C PRO A 18 14.96 -4.82 2.03
N TYR A 19 15.94 -5.70 1.85
CA TYR A 19 16.74 -5.78 0.62
C TYR A 19 16.03 -6.43 -0.56
N ALA A 20 14.79 -6.93 -0.38
CA ALA A 20 14.02 -7.60 -1.42
C ALA A 20 12.79 -6.78 -1.86
N LEU A 21 12.69 -5.51 -1.48
CA LEU A 21 11.49 -4.71 -1.67
C LEU A 21 11.03 -4.58 -3.12
N PRO A 22 11.88 -4.17 -4.09
CA PRO A 22 11.43 -4.02 -5.47
C PRO A 22 10.83 -5.31 -6.05
N HIS A 23 11.45 -6.45 -5.73
CA HIS A 23 11.02 -7.78 -6.16
C HIS A 23 9.74 -8.23 -5.48
N THR A 24 9.66 -8.06 -4.15
CA THR A 24 8.50 -8.52 -3.40
C THR A 24 7.26 -7.66 -3.66
N GLU A 25 7.41 -6.35 -3.83
CA GLU A 25 6.30 -5.49 -4.26
C GLU A 25 5.67 -5.96 -5.58
N THR A 26 6.47 -6.48 -6.53
CA THR A 26 5.95 -7.11 -7.74
C THR A 26 5.15 -8.38 -7.41
N ILE A 27 5.72 -9.29 -6.61
CA ILE A 27 5.07 -10.56 -6.22
C ILE A 27 3.73 -10.33 -5.51
N TYR A 28 3.64 -9.31 -4.66
CA TYR A 28 2.48 -9.00 -3.83
C TYR A 28 1.50 -7.99 -4.49
N THR A 29 1.65 -7.75 -5.80
CA THR A 29 0.73 -6.91 -6.58
C THR A 29 -0.66 -7.56 -6.59
N ILE A 30 -1.70 -6.74 -6.39
CA ILE A 30 -3.11 -7.13 -6.54
C ILE A 30 -3.69 -6.46 -7.79
N GLY A 31 -4.72 -7.05 -8.36
CA GLY A 31 -5.41 -6.46 -9.49
C GLY A 31 -6.67 -7.21 -9.91
N ASN A 32 -7.45 -6.59 -10.78
CA ASN A 32 -8.77 -7.09 -11.22
C ASN A 32 -8.96 -7.02 -12.75
N GLY A 33 -7.87 -6.85 -13.51
CA GLY A 33 -7.89 -6.70 -14.96
C GLY A 33 -8.09 -5.25 -15.45
N LEU A 34 -8.78 -4.41 -14.68
CA LEU A 34 -8.82 -2.95 -14.93
C LEU A 34 -7.68 -2.24 -14.21
N VAL A 35 -7.45 -2.55 -12.94
CA VAL A 35 -6.46 -1.87 -12.10
C VAL A 35 -5.45 -2.88 -11.57
N GLY A 36 -4.18 -2.49 -11.55
CA GLY A 36 -3.10 -3.16 -10.83
C GLY A 36 -2.52 -2.23 -9.76
N VAL A 37 -2.32 -2.74 -8.55
CA VAL A 37 -1.75 -1.99 -7.42
C VAL A 37 -0.54 -2.77 -6.89
N ARG A 38 0.65 -2.16 -6.97
CA ARG A 38 1.90 -2.78 -6.52
C ARG A 38 1.82 -3.14 -5.03
N GLY A 39 2.55 -4.18 -4.65
CA GLY A 39 2.66 -4.69 -3.29
C GLY A 39 3.39 -3.79 -2.29
N SER A 40 3.45 -2.47 -2.52
CA SER A 40 4.10 -1.48 -1.64
C SER A 40 3.35 -1.33 -0.31
N PHE A 41 4.03 -0.75 0.68
CA PHE A 41 3.48 -0.62 2.02
C PHE A 41 2.61 0.63 2.17
N GLU A 42 1.56 0.49 2.95
CA GLU A 42 0.59 1.55 3.19
C GLU A 42 1.20 2.79 3.89
N GLU A 43 2.13 2.55 4.82
CA GLU A 43 2.88 3.59 5.54
C GLU A 43 4.08 4.17 4.78
N GLY A 44 4.34 3.64 3.58
CA GLY A 44 5.55 3.92 2.80
C GLY A 44 6.81 3.32 3.42
N TYR A 45 7.88 3.24 2.63
CA TYR A 45 9.19 2.77 3.08
C TYR A 45 10.31 3.39 2.24
N PRO A 46 11.51 3.64 2.79
CA PRO A 46 12.63 4.12 2.00
C PRO A 46 12.92 3.22 0.78
N ASP A 47 12.98 3.82 -0.41
CA ASP A 47 13.22 3.13 -1.68
C ASP A 47 12.09 2.17 -2.12
N ASP A 48 10.89 2.30 -1.55
CA ASP A 48 9.70 1.66 -2.15
C ASP A 48 9.34 2.31 -3.49
N ASN A 49 8.55 1.59 -4.28
CA ASN A 49 8.10 2.08 -5.58
C ASN A 49 6.60 1.83 -5.73
N PRO A 50 5.75 2.61 -5.03
CA PRO A 50 4.30 2.45 -5.13
C PRO A 50 3.85 2.74 -6.58
N ALA A 51 2.96 1.90 -7.09
CA ALA A 51 2.36 2.14 -8.40
C ALA A 51 0.92 1.63 -8.41
N THR A 52 0.01 2.46 -8.90
CA THR A 52 -1.34 2.05 -9.28
C THR A 52 -1.50 2.34 -10.76
N LEU A 53 -1.76 1.30 -11.56
CA LEU A 53 -1.89 1.39 -13.01
C LEU A 53 -3.30 1.01 -13.42
N VAL A 54 -3.88 1.77 -14.35
CA VAL A 54 -5.23 1.53 -14.87
C VAL A 54 -5.13 1.21 -16.36
N ALA A 55 -5.70 0.09 -16.76
CA ALA A 55 -5.73 -0.36 -18.14
C ALA A 55 -6.40 0.69 -19.03
N GLY A 56 -5.71 1.08 -20.10
CA GLY A 56 -6.20 2.06 -21.07
C GLY A 56 -5.79 3.51 -20.80
N ILE A 57 -5.12 3.80 -19.67
CA ILE A 57 -4.55 5.14 -19.41
C ILE A 57 -3.06 5.12 -19.72
N PHE A 58 -2.71 5.66 -20.88
CA PHE A 58 -1.36 5.69 -21.40
C PHE A 58 -0.94 7.12 -21.73
N ASN A 59 0.35 7.41 -21.57
CA ASN A 59 0.96 8.63 -22.08
C ASN A 59 2.41 8.35 -22.49
N HIS A 60 3.02 9.27 -23.23
CA HIS A 60 4.41 9.18 -23.63
C HIS A 60 5.22 10.24 -22.89
N LYS A 61 6.47 9.89 -22.58
CA LYS A 61 7.46 10.90 -22.20
C LYS A 61 7.77 11.76 -23.42
N GLU A 62 7.99 13.06 -23.21
CA GLU A 62 8.33 13.98 -24.30
C GLU A 62 9.54 13.47 -25.09
N GLY A 63 9.38 13.37 -26.41
CA GLY A 63 10.42 12.87 -27.31
C GLY A 63 10.49 11.34 -27.47
N GLU A 64 9.64 10.58 -26.78
CA GLU A 64 9.55 9.12 -26.92
C GLU A 64 8.28 8.69 -27.67
N LEU A 65 8.38 7.61 -28.46
CA LEU A 65 7.29 7.08 -29.28
C LEU A 65 6.56 5.89 -28.63
N VAL A 66 7.16 5.29 -27.60
CA VAL A 66 6.59 4.16 -26.89
C VAL A 66 5.83 4.70 -25.68
N PRO A 67 4.50 4.50 -25.59
CA PRO A 67 3.74 4.97 -24.46
C PRO A 67 3.90 4.05 -23.25
N ASP A 68 3.85 4.65 -22.06
CA ASP A 68 3.82 3.98 -20.77
C ASP A 68 2.41 4.01 -20.17
N LEU A 69 2.09 3.03 -19.32
CA LEU A 69 0.92 3.13 -18.45
C LEU A 69 1.16 4.23 -17.42
N VAL A 70 0.23 5.15 -17.27
CA VAL A 70 0.38 6.27 -16.33
C VAL A 70 0.18 5.78 -14.89
N SER A 71 1.11 6.13 -14.01
CA SER A 71 0.98 5.99 -12.56
C SER A 71 -0.15 6.89 -12.05
N MET A 72 -1.18 6.27 -11.47
CA MET A 72 -2.24 6.96 -10.76
C MET A 72 -1.75 7.40 -9.37
N PRO A 73 -2.39 8.41 -8.75
CA PRO A 73 -2.16 8.77 -7.36
C PRO A 73 -2.24 7.54 -6.44
N ASN A 74 -1.31 7.46 -5.49
CA ASN A 74 -1.26 6.36 -4.54
C ASN A 74 -2.35 6.54 -3.47
N TRP A 75 -3.32 5.62 -3.50
CA TRP A 75 -4.45 5.57 -2.58
C TRP A 75 -4.17 4.74 -1.30
N LEU A 76 -3.03 4.05 -1.25
CA LEU A 76 -2.63 3.22 -0.10
C LEU A 76 -2.07 4.03 1.06
N THR A 77 -1.81 5.32 0.86
CA THR A 77 -1.10 6.20 1.79
C THR A 77 -1.83 6.30 3.12
N LEU A 78 -1.30 5.63 4.14
CA LEU A 78 -1.75 5.66 5.52
C LEU A 78 -0.60 6.10 6.44
N ARG A 79 -0.83 7.09 7.30
CA ARG A 79 0.09 7.40 8.40
C ARG A 79 -0.54 7.01 9.72
N ILE A 80 0.09 6.09 10.43
CA ILE A 80 -0.37 5.60 11.73
C ILE A 80 0.58 6.10 12.81
N GLN A 81 0.03 6.70 13.85
CA GLN A 81 0.79 7.27 14.96
C GLN A 81 0.19 6.82 16.29
N VAL A 82 1.04 6.39 17.22
CA VAL A 82 0.71 6.17 18.63
C VAL A 82 1.43 7.22 19.45
N ASN A 83 0.68 7.97 20.26
CA ASN A 83 1.18 9.13 20.99
C ASN A 83 1.87 10.11 20.03
N ASP A 84 3.20 10.25 20.12
CA ASP A 84 4.01 11.10 19.22
C ASP A 84 4.89 10.31 18.24
N GLU A 85 4.68 8.99 18.13
CA GLU A 85 5.53 8.09 17.36
C GLU A 85 4.81 7.52 16.15
N VAL A 86 5.37 7.81 14.98
CA VAL A 86 4.85 7.31 13.70
C VAL A 86 5.37 5.89 13.48
N PHE A 87 4.45 4.98 13.18
CA PHE A 87 4.79 3.63 12.77
C PHE A 87 5.57 3.67 11.44
N ARG A 88 6.75 3.07 11.43
CA ARG A 88 7.56 2.84 10.23
C ARG A 88 8.34 1.54 10.38
N LEU A 89 8.58 0.82 9.29
CA LEU A 89 9.38 -0.42 9.34
C LEU A 89 10.89 -0.15 9.42
N ASP A 90 11.37 1.03 9.02
CA ASP A 90 12.78 1.45 9.11
C ASP A 90 13.11 2.17 10.43
N ARG A 91 12.13 2.39 11.32
CA ARG A 91 12.33 3.02 12.64
C ARG A 91 11.63 2.25 13.75
N GLY A 92 12.27 2.11 14.91
CA GLY A 92 11.79 1.21 15.96
C GLY A 92 12.22 -0.23 15.71
N LYS A 93 11.54 -1.20 16.35
CA LYS A 93 11.89 -2.63 16.25
C LYS A 93 10.70 -3.45 15.79
N ILE A 94 10.88 -4.19 14.71
CA ILE A 94 9.91 -5.17 14.23
C ILE A 94 10.06 -6.43 15.09
N LEU A 95 9.06 -6.71 15.94
CA LEU A 95 8.99 -7.90 16.78
C LEU A 95 8.35 -9.08 16.03
N GLY A 96 7.50 -8.78 15.05
CA GLY A 96 6.84 -9.76 14.20
C GLY A 96 6.38 -9.10 12.92
N TYR A 97 6.40 -9.86 11.82
CA TYR A 97 5.97 -9.39 10.51
C TYR A 97 5.42 -10.59 9.77
N GLU A 98 4.40 -10.44 8.96
CA GLU A 98 4.01 -11.46 8.01
C GLU A 98 3.23 -10.80 6.89
N ARG A 99 3.58 -11.09 5.64
CA ARG A 99 2.82 -10.65 4.47
C ARG A 99 2.35 -11.87 3.69
N ILE A 100 1.10 -11.84 3.24
CA ILE A 100 0.42 -12.94 2.57
C ILE A 100 -0.33 -12.40 1.36
N LEU A 101 -0.19 -13.04 0.21
CA LEU A 101 -1.11 -12.92 -0.91
C LEU A 101 -1.90 -14.23 -0.99
N ASP A 102 -3.21 -14.15 -0.77
CA ASP A 102 -4.11 -15.29 -0.92
C ASP A 102 -4.62 -15.35 -2.37
N LEU A 103 -4.10 -16.32 -3.13
CA LEU A 103 -4.39 -16.49 -4.54
C LEU A 103 -5.82 -16.99 -4.82
N ARG A 104 -6.56 -17.46 -3.80
CA ARG A 104 -7.97 -17.84 -3.98
C ARG A 104 -8.89 -16.63 -4.00
N THR A 105 -8.56 -15.61 -3.20
CA THR A 105 -9.42 -14.43 -3.02
C THR A 105 -8.84 -13.16 -3.64
N GLY A 106 -7.57 -13.18 -4.06
CA GLY A 106 -6.86 -12.00 -4.54
C GLY A 106 -6.56 -10.99 -3.42
N THR A 107 -6.58 -11.43 -2.16
CA THR A 107 -6.43 -10.55 -1.00
C THR A 107 -4.97 -10.47 -0.57
N HIS A 108 -4.47 -9.24 -0.45
CA HIS A 108 -3.20 -8.95 0.19
C HIS A 108 -3.44 -8.67 1.67
N TRP A 109 -2.74 -9.39 2.54
CA TRP A 109 -2.77 -9.21 3.99
C TRP A 109 -1.37 -9.00 4.55
N ARG A 110 -1.22 -8.09 5.51
CA ARG A 110 0.05 -7.85 6.20
C ARG A 110 -0.18 -7.63 7.68
N GLY A 111 0.52 -8.39 8.53
CA GLY A 111 0.55 -8.22 9.97
C GLY A 111 1.91 -7.72 10.44
N VAL A 112 1.92 -6.75 11.36
CA VAL A 112 3.16 -6.23 11.95
C VAL A 112 2.97 -6.12 13.46
N LEU A 113 3.94 -6.62 14.22
CA LEU A 113 4.11 -6.34 15.63
C LEU A 113 5.33 -5.42 15.77
N TRP A 114 5.09 -4.17 16.14
CA TRP A 114 6.09 -3.12 16.15
C TRP A 114 6.28 -2.58 17.56
N LEU A 115 7.53 -2.44 17.97
CA LEU A 115 7.94 -1.75 19.19
C LEU A 115 8.49 -0.38 18.79
N SER A 116 7.83 0.67 19.25
CA SER A 116 8.23 2.04 19.02
C SER A 116 9.52 2.40 19.80
N PRO A 117 10.26 3.44 19.39
CA PRO A 117 11.38 3.97 20.17
C PRO A 117 11.05 4.33 21.63
N LYS A 118 9.85 4.86 21.94
CA LYS A 118 9.39 5.12 23.32
C LYS A 118 8.66 3.94 23.98
N ARG A 119 8.76 2.74 23.39
CA ARG A 119 8.36 1.43 23.94
C ARG A 119 6.88 1.09 23.92
N ASP A 120 6.08 1.77 23.10
CA ASP A 120 4.72 1.35 22.77
C ASP A 120 4.77 0.16 21.80
N ILE A 121 3.93 -0.84 22.02
CA ILE A 121 3.82 -2.03 21.18
C ILE A 121 2.52 -1.95 20.40
N LEU A 122 2.64 -1.84 19.07
CA LEU A 122 1.52 -1.88 18.15
C LEU A 122 1.40 -3.24 17.48
N ARG A 123 0.20 -3.80 17.51
CA ARG A 123 -0.23 -4.83 16.56
C ARG A 123 -1.01 -4.14 15.44
N LEU A 124 -0.48 -4.24 14.24
CA LEU A 124 -1.07 -3.71 13.02
C LEU A 124 -1.48 -4.85 12.10
N ALA A 125 -2.64 -4.74 11.47
CA ALA A 125 -3.03 -5.63 10.38
C ALA A 125 -3.65 -4.82 9.24
N PHE A 126 -3.12 -5.02 8.04
CA PHE A 126 -3.58 -4.41 6.80
C PHE A 126 -4.18 -5.52 5.93
N GLU A 127 -5.30 -5.23 5.30
CA GLU A 127 -5.92 -6.10 4.32
C GLU A 127 -6.44 -5.26 3.16
N ARG A 128 -6.15 -5.67 1.94
CA ARG A 128 -6.58 -4.95 0.75
C ARG A 128 -6.83 -5.87 -0.44
N PHE A 129 -7.69 -5.42 -1.34
CA PHE A 129 -7.99 -6.11 -2.59
C PHE A 129 -8.46 -5.14 -3.66
N ALA A 130 -8.33 -5.56 -4.92
CA ALA A 130 -8.97 -4.94 -6.07
C ALA A 130 -10.20 -5.79 -6.40
N SER A 131 -11.40 -5.20 -6.36
CA SER A 131 -12.64 -5.96 -6.50
C SER A 131 -12.77 -6.50 -7.92
N LEU A 132 -13.06 -7.80 -8.03
CA LEU A 132 -13.35 -8.43 -9.34
C LEU A 132 -14.82 -8.24 -9.75
N ASP A 133 -15.72 -8.08 -8.79
CA ASP A 133 -17.16 -7.87 -9.03
C ASP A 133 -17.46 -6.45 -9.51
N ASN A 134 -16.79 -5.45 -8.92
CA ASN A 134 -16.82 -4.06 -9.37
C ASN A 134 -15.39 -3.55 -9.61
N PRO A 135 -14.91 -3.54 -10.87
CA PRO A 135 -13.52 -3.22 -11.18
C PRO A 135 -13.02 -1.83 -10.75
N HIS A 136 -13.94 -0.90 -10.46
CA HIS A 136 -13.62 0.46 -10.00
C HIS A 136 -13.47 0.57 -8.47
N ILE A 137 -13.75 -0.50 -7.73
CA ILE A 137 -13.62 -0.50 -6.27
C ILE A 137 -12.31 -1.18 -5.87
N LEU A 138 -11.48 -0.42 -5.18
CA LEU A 138 -10.33 -0.89 -4.42
C LEU A 138 -10.64 -0.64 -2.94
N ALA A 139 -10.22 -1.55 -2.07
CA ALA A 139 -10.50 -1.42 -0.65
C ALA A 139 -9.28 -1.76 0.18
N ILE A 140 -9.14 -1.03 1.29
CA ILE A 140 -8.16 -1.27 2.33
C ILE A 140 -8.86 -1.23 3.69
N ARG A 141 -8.46 -2.15 4.57
CA ARG A 141 -8.82 -2.18 5.98
C ARG A 141 -7.54 -2.20 6.81
N VAL A 142 -7.49 -1.34 7.82
CA VAL A 142 -6.42 -1.32 8.82
C VAL A 142 -6.99 -1.57 10.21
N LEU A 143 -6.35 -2.47 10.96
CA LEU A 143 -6.54 -2.65 12.39
C LEU A 143 -5.29 -2.16 13.10
N VAL A 144 -5.46 -1.30 14.11
CA VAL A 144 -4.38 -0.79 14.96
C VAL A 144 -4.75 -1.08 16.40
N GLN A 145 -3.88 -1.79 17.12
CA GLN A 145 -4.07 -2.12 18.52
C GLN A 145 -2.78 -1.84 19.30
N VAL A 146 -2.88 -1.06 20.38
CA VAL A 146 -1.79 -0.91 21.36
C VAL A 146 -1.87 -2.06 22.34
N LEU A 147 -0.75 -2.72 22.62
CA LEU A 147 -0.68 -3.87 23.53
C LEU A 147 -0.18 -3.52 24.93
N ASN A 148 0.41 -2.34 25.12
CA ASN A 148 0.82 -1.85 26.43
C ASN A 148 -0.40 -1.38 27.23
N GLU A 149 -0.36 -1.56 28.55
CA GLU A 149 -1.33 -0.95 29.45
C GLU A 149 -1.19 0.59 29.47
N GLY A 150 -2.23 1.26 29.96
CA GLY A 150 -2.27 2.72 30.06
C GLY A 150 -3.13 3.39 29.00
N GLU A 151 -3.20 4.71 29.08
CA GLU A 151 -3.89 5.55 28.09
C GLU A 151 -2.96 5.83 26.91
N HIS A 152 -3.48 5.66 25.70
CA HIS A 152 -2.75 5.85 24.45
C HIS A 152 -3.61 6.61 23.46
N HIS A 153 -2.99 7.51 22.69
CA HIS A 153 -3.68 8.22 21.62
C HIS A 153 -3.25 7.67 20.26
N ILE A 154 -4.20 7.15 19.49
CA ILE A 154 -3.95 6.68 18.12
C ILE A 154 -4.46 7.74 17.15
N LYS A 155 -3.63 8.09 16.17
CA LYS A 155 -4.03 8.89 15.01
C LYS A 155 -3.76 8.10 13.73
N VAL A 156 -4.76 8.07 12.86
CA VAL A 156 -4.66 7.47 11.53
C VAL A 156 -5.00 8.55 10.52
N TYR A 157 -4.10 8.79 9.58
CA TYR A 157 -4.31 9.70 8.46
C TYR A 157 -4.32 8.89 7.17
N SER A 158 -5.22 9.22 6.26
CA SER A 158 -5.24 8.71 4.89
C SER A 158 -5.05 9.85 3.91
N ALA A 159 -4.42 9.58 2.77
CA ALA A 159 -4.24 10.56 1.71
C ALA A 159 -4.36 9.92 0.32
N LEU A 160 -4.65 10.74 -0.69
CA LEU A 160 -4.34 10.45 -2.08
C LEU A 160 -3.02 11.14 -2.40
N ASP A 161 -1.96 10.36 -2.62
CA ASP A 161 -0.63 10.89 -2.88
C ASP A 161 -0.39 10.99 -4.40
N ASN A 162 -0.39 12.22 -4.92
CA ASN A 162 -0.16 12.51 -6.33
C ASN A 162 1.31 12.79 -6.67
N THR A 163 2.25 12.50 -5.78
CA THR A 163 3.68 12.70 -6.04
C THR A 163 4.37 11.47 -6.65
N VAL A 164 3.61 10.39 -6.83
CA VAL A 164 4.09 9.16 -7.50
C VAL A 164 4.26 9.40 -8.99
N THR A 165 5.41 9.00 -9.51
CA THR A 165 5.79 9.15 -10.92
C THR A 165 5.98 7.79 -11.59
N ASN A 166 6.04 7.79 -12.92
CA ASN A 166 6.52 6.67 -13.71
C ASN A 166 8.03 6.47 -13.52
N PRO A 167 8.61 5.33 -13.97
CA PRO A 167 10.06 5.17 -14.06
C PRO A 167 10.76 6.39 -14.68
N ASP A 168 12.01 6.63 -14.28
CA ASP A 168 12.80 7.82 -14.65
C ASP A 168 12.22 9.16 -14.13
N ASN A 169 11.37 9.11 -13.10
CA ASN A 169 10.73 10.28 -12.45
C ASN A 169 9.86 11.11 -13.40
N ILE A 170 9.15 10.44 -14.31
CA ILE A 170 8.27 11.12 -15.26
C ILE A 170 6.88 11.28 -14.64
N ASP A 171 6.44 12.53 -14.54
CA ASP A 171 5.04 12.85 -14.25
C ASP A 171 4.30 13.02 -15.58
N HIS A 172 3.30 12.17 -15.82
CA HIS A 172 2.47 12.23 -17.02
C HIS A 172 1.21 13.08 -16.83
N TRP A 173 1.00 13.69 -15.66
CA TRP A 173 -0.15 14.55 -15.42
C TRP A 173 0.13 15.99 -15.86
N GLY A 174 -0.80 16.57 -16.60
CA GLY A 174 -0.84 18.00 -16.91
C GLY A 174 -1.52 18.78 -15.79
N GLU A 175 -2.68 19.38 -16.10
CA GLU A 175 -3.48 20.08 -15.08
C GLU A 175 -4.13 19.09 -14.12
N VAL A 176 -3.92 19.30 -12.82
CA VAL A 176 -4.47 18.50 -11.73
C VAL A 176 -5.26 19.38 -10.77
N THR A 177 -6.42 18.89 -10.35
CA THR A 177 -7.24 19.45 -9.26
C THR A 177 -7.35 18.45 -8.13
N LEU A 178 -7.04 18.91 -6.92
CA LEU A 178 -7.25 18.17 -5.68
C LEU A 178 -8.34 18.86 -4.86
N SER A 179 -9.28 18.09 -4.32
CA SER A 179 -10.32 18.64 -3.43
C SER A 179 -10.70 17.64 -2.35
N ALA A 180 -11.35 18.15 -1.31
CA ALA A 180 -11.88 17.36 -0.22
C ALA A 180 -13.32 17.79 0.08
N ASP A 181 -14.19 16.83 0.34
CA ASP A 181 -15.56 17.05 0.78
C ASP A 181 -15.92 16.02 1.86
N GLY A 182 -16.07 16.48 3.09
CA GLY A 182 -16.30 15.63 4.25
C GLY A 182 -15.20 14.58 4.43
N ASP A 183 -15.58 13.31 4.28
CA ASP A 183 -14.72 12.13 4.40
C ASP A 183 -14.11 11.66 3.07
N LYS A 184 -14.27 12.44 2.00
CA LYS A 184 -13.80 12.10 0.65
C LYS A 184 -12.67 13.02 0.21
N LEU A 185 -11.70 12.41 -0.48
CA LEU A 185 -10.66 13.09 -1.22
C LEU A 185 -10.88 12.82 -2.70
N PHE A 186 -10.70 13.85 -3.52
CA PHE A 186 -10.82 13.76 -4.97
C PHE A 186 -9.52 14.17 -5.64
N PHE A 187 -9.18 13.43 -6.68
CA PHE A 187 -8.16 13.78 -7.65
C PHE A 187 -8.83 13.81 -9.02
N THR A 188 -8.58 14.85 -9.79
CA THR A 188 -8.99 14.93 -11.20
C THR A 188 -7.85 15.54 -11.99
N GLY A 189 -7.51 14.96 -13.13
CA GLY A 189 -6.47 15.47 -13.98
C GLY A 189 -6.58 14.97 -15.41
N GLN A 190 -5.72 15.48 -16.26
CA GLN A 190 -5.52 15.02 -17.64
C GLN A 190 -4.08 14.56 -17.81
N THR A 191 -3.90 13.47 -18.53
CA THR A 191 -2.59 12.96 -18.95
C THR A 191 -2.28 13.44 -20.35
#